data_AF-A0A963EKL4-F1
#
_entry.id   AF-A0A963EKL4-F1
#
_cell.length_a   1.000
_cell.length_b   1.000
_cell.length_c   1.000
_cell.angle_alpha   90.00
_cell.angle_beta   90.00
_cell.angle_gamma   90.00
#
_symmetry.space_group_name_H-M   'P 1'
#
loop_
_entity.id
_entity.type
_entity.pdbx_description
1 polymer ?
#
loop_
_entity_poly.entity_id
_entity_poly.type
_entity_poly.pdbx_seq_one_letter_code
_entity_poly.pdbx_strand_id
1 'polypeptide(L)'
;MLRIKFFVLLVLPLNVWATGLQPMDEEALGNVTGQEGIALDLELRQNTDADGNPLASLGNCSGVGNPCILAVQFNNRTDLGGEWLVAKDFYGLMRFNDLWLDGADTPNGASPYSNPGIFRNGAGDCLLTGSNQAGCIPNYVPALMMHFPGTYATFEEDIEIFLNIGRMSVQYGANGFLPSSDDGESFLSLRISDLRTSSGVPNPPAVIDIDGGIKLIGF
;
A
#
# COMPACT_ATOMS: atom_id res chain seq x y z
N MET A 1 74.14 -9.18 -21.50
CA MET A 1 74.37 -8.70 -20.12
C MET A 1 73.06 -8.77 -19.36
N LEU A 2 72.88 -9.82 -18.56
CA LEU A 2 71.68 -10.06 -17.75
C LEU A 2 71.89 -9.39 -16.38
N ARG A 3 71.05 -8.42 -15.98
CA ARG A 3 71.10 -7.82 -14.65
C ARG A 3 69.86 -8.26 -13.86
N ILE A 4 70.02 -9.29 -13.04
CA ILE A 4 69.06 -9.72 -12.02
C ILE A 4 69.12 -8.69 -10.89
N LYS A 5 68.02 -7.97 -10.65
CA LYS A 5 67.88 -7.06 -9.50
C LYS A 5 67.13 -7.80 -8.39
N PHE A 6 67.83 -8.08 -7.31
CA PHE A 6 67.28 -8.58 -6.04
C PHE A 6 66.31 -7.52 -5.47
N PHE A 7 65.04 -7.86 -5.31
CA PHE A 7 64.06 -7.02 -4.62
C PHE A 7 63.95 -7.52 -3.18
N VAL A 8 64.56 -6.80 -2.24
CA VAL A 8 64.43 -7.04 -0.81
C VAL A 8 63.06 -6.50 -0.38
N LEU A 9 62.15 -7.40 -0.03
CA LEU A 9 60.84 -7.05 0.52
C LEU A 9 61.01 -6.65 1.99
N LEU A 10 61.04 -5.35 2.27
CA LEU A 10 61.01 -4.80 3.62
C LEU A 10 59.57 -4.90 4.17
N VAL A 11 59.31 -5.87 5.04
CA VAL A 11 58.03 -5.98 5.76
C VAL A 11 58.03 -4.96 6.91
N LEU A 12 57.44 -3.79 6.65
CA LEU A 12 57.09 -2.82 7.67
C LEU A 12 55.87 -3.34 8.47
N PRO A 13 55.92 -3.43 9.80
CA PRO A 13 54.73 -3.67 10.60
C PRO A 13 53.85 -2.42 10.56
N LEU A 14 52.81 -2.44 9.71
CA LEU A 14 51.70 -1.50 9.79
C LEU A 14 50.93 -1.80 11.08
N ASN A 15 51.12 -0.94 12.09
CA ASN A 15 50.23 -0.88 13.23
C ASN A 15 48.84 -0.48 12.71
N VAL A 16 47.97 -1.46 12.48
CA VAL A 16 46.55 -1.21 12.29
C VAL A 16 46.00 -0.86 13.67
N TRP A 17 45.94 0.43 13.95
CA TRP A 17 45.13 0.92 15.06
C TRP A 17 43.69 0.62 14.68
N ALA A 18 43.09 -0.35 15.36
CA ALA A 18 41.65 -0.50 15.35
C ALA A 18 41.06 0.81 15.88
N THR A 19 40.60 1.67 14.97
CA THR A 19 39.69 2.77 15.32
C THR A 19 38.47 2.11 15.95
N GLY A 20 38.43 2.11 17.28
CA GLY A 20 37.26 1.70 18.03
C GLY A 20 36.07 2.52 17.55
N LEU A 21 34.89 1.88 17.52
CA LEU A 21 33.61 2.52 17.23
C LEU A 21 33.55 3.86 17.98
N GLN A 22 33.61 4.98 17.26
CA GLN A 22 33.45 6.29 17.87
C GLN A 22 31.97 6.51 18.13
N PRO A 23 31.58 6.94 19.34
CA PRO A 23 30.21 7.34 19.60
C PRO A 23 29.87 8.53 18.69
N MET A 24 28.82 8.37 17.90
CA MET A 24 28.30 9.41 17.01
C MET A 24 27.48 10.39 17.87
N ASP A 25 27.74 11.69 17.75
CA ASP A 25 27.03 12.72 18.51
C ASP A 25 25.62 12.96 17.93
N GLU A 26 24.69 13.50 18.72
CA GLU A 26 23.30 13.75 18.29
C GLU A 26 23.17 14.68 17.06
N GLU A 27 24.13 15.58 16.81
CA GLU A 27 24.22 16.44 15.62
C GLU A 27 24.65 15.63 14.37
N ALA A 28 25.52 14.64 14.56
CA ALA A 28 25.87 13.67 13.52
C ALA A 28 24.72 12.67 13.27
N LEU A 29 23.99 12.23 14.30
CA LEU A 29 22.75 11.45 14.19
C LEU A 29 21.61 12.26 13.54
N GLY A 30 21.52 13.56 13.79
CA GLY A 30 20.60 14.48 13.12
C GLY A 30 20.92 14.71 11.64
N ASN A 31 22.19 14.57 11.25
CA ASN A 31 22.63 14.51 9.85
C ASN A 31 22.41 13.13 9.19
N VAL A 32 22.11 12.08 9.97
CA VAL A 32 21.55 10.82 9.44
C VAL A 32 20.03 10.96 9.38
N THR A 33 19.56 11.96 8.65
CA THR A 33 18.13 12.13 8.34
C THR A 33 17.85 11.56 6.95
N GLY A 34 17.05 10.49 6.91
CA GLY A 34 16.37 10.04 5.69
C GLY A 34 17.14 9.15 4.71
N GLN A 35 18.00 8.23 5.16
CA GLN A 35 18.75 7.40 4.19
C GLN A 35 18.00 6.19 3.62
N GLU A 36 16.88 5.73 4.17
CA GLU A 36 16.07 4.71 3.49
C GLU A 36 14.58 4.98 3.71
N GLY A 37 13.91 5.44 2.65
CA GLY A 37 12.46 5.37 2.54
C GLY A 37 11.97 3.93 2.56
N ILE A 38 10.72 3.74 2.95
CA ILE A 38 10.08 2.42 2.88
C ILE A 38 9.16 2.41 1.66
N ALA A 39 9.46 1.54 0.69
CA ALA A 39 8.53 1.18 -0.36
C ALA A 39 7.62 0.03 0.12
N LEU A 40 6.31 0.22 -0.03
CA LEU A 40 5.30 -0.75 0.33
C LEU A 40 4.61 -1.27 -0.93
N ASP A 41 4.91 -2.53 -1.25
CA ASP A 41 4.21 -3.32 -2.27
C ASP A 41 3.18 -4.22 -1.58
N LEU A 42 1.92 -4.07 -1.98
CA LEU A 42 0.83 -4.92 -1.52
C LEU A 42 0.13 -5.55 -2.70
N GLU A 43 0.14 -6.88 -2.74
CA GLU A 43 -0.65 -7.65 -3.67
C GLU A 43 -1.52 -8.67 -2.93
N LEU A 44 -2.83 -8.59 -3.18
CA LEU A 44 -3.80 -9.57 -2.72
C LEU A 44 -4.57 -10.14 -3.91
N ARG A 45 -4.39 -11.44 -4.16
CA ARG A 45 -5.16 -12.19 -5.16
C ARG A 45 -5.98 -13.27 -4.49
N GLN A 46 -7.29 -13.28 -4.71
CA GLN A 46 -8.17 -14.35 -4.25
C GLN A 46 -8.93 -14.98 -5.41
N ASN A 47 -8.75 -16.30 -5.56
CA ASN A 47 -9.28 -17.13 -6.64
C ASN A 47 -8.89 -16.69 -8.07
N THR A 48 -8.10 -15.63 -8.22
CA THR A 48 -7.77 -15.00 -9.51
C THR A 48 -6.31 -15.22 -9.91
N ASP A 49 -6.04 -15.19 -11.21
CA ASP A 49 -4.69 -15.06 -11.76
C ASP A 49 -4.21 -13.59 -11.77
N ALA A 50 -3.08 -13.34 -12.44
CA ALA A 50 -2.47 -12.02 -12.53
C ALA A 50 -3.32 -10.98 -13.25
N ASP A 51 -4.22 -11.42 -14.12
CA ASP A 51 -4.98 -10.58 -15.04
C ASP A 51 -6.43 -10.39 -14.57
N GLY A 52 -6.72 -10.73 -13.30
CA GLY A 52 -8.08 -10.67 -12.76
C GLY A 52 -8.98 -11.83 -13.24
N ASN A 53 -8.41 -12.83 -13.93
CA ASN A 53 -9.18 -13.94 -14.46
C ASN A 53 -9.29 -15.09 -13.46
N PRO A 54 -10.36 -15.88 -13.58
CA PRO A 54 -10.57 -17.04 -12.74
C PRO A 54 -9.47 -18.12 -12.83
N LEU A 55 -8.94 -18.60 -11.70
CA LEU A 55 -7.95 -19.69 -11.68
C LEU A 55 -8.51 -20.99 -12.27
N ALA A 56 -7.83 -21.53 -13.29
CA ALA A 56 -8.24 -22.72 -14.04
C ALA A 56 -8.17 -24.05 -13.24
N SER A 57 -7.36 -24.13 -12.18
CA SER A 57 -7.21 -25.33 -11.35
C SER A 57 -8.36 -25.57 -10.36
N LEU A 58 -9.25 -24.58 -10.22
CA LEU A 58 -10.52 -24.69 -9.53
C LEU A 58 -11.58 -24.82 -10.62
N GLY A 59 -11.81 -26.03 -11.14
CA GLY A 59 -12.56 -26.29 -12.38
C GLY A 59 -13.84 -25.46 -12.51
N ASN A 60 -13.71 -24.28 -13.14
CA ASN A 60 -14.63 -23.13 -13.19
C ASN A 60 -15.35 -22.85 -11.86
N CYS A 61 -15.25 -21.63 -11.31
CA CYS A 61 -16.14 -21.20 -10.22
C CYS A 61 -17.56 -20.98 -10.75
N SER A 62 -18.20 -22.08 -11.08
CA SER A 62 -19.49 -22.24 -11.73
C SER A 62 -20.04 -23.61 -11.33
N GLY A 63 -21.36 -23.74 -11.26
CA GLY A 63 -22.01 -25.01 -10.95
C GLY A 63 -21.99 -25.43 -9.47
N VAL A 64 -22.57 -26.59 -9.24
CA VAL A 64 -22.72 -27.29 -7.95
C VAL A 64 -21.35 -27.83 -7.55
N GLY A 65 -20.74 -27.29 -6.49
CA GLY A 65 -19.36 -27.63 -6.13
C GLY A 65 -18.42 -26.43 -5.99
N ASN A 66 -18.88 -25.21 -6.31
CA ASN A 66 -18.01 -24.05 -6.49
C ASN A 66 -17.12 -23.75 -5.25
N PRO A 67 -15.78 -23.89 -5.37
CA PRO A 67 -14.85 -23.59 -4.27
C PRO A 67 -14.66 -22.08 -4.00
N CYS A 68 -15.31 -21.21 -4.76
CA CYS A 68 -15.03 -19.76 -4.79
C CYS A 68 -16.11 -19.01 -4.04
N ILE A 69 -16.21 -19.38 -2.77
CA ILE A 69 -17.20 -18.86 -1.83
C ILE A 69 -16.47 -18.08 -0.75
N LEU A 70 -16.93 -16.86 -0.49
CA LEU A 70 -16.61 -16.08 0.70
C LEU A 70 -17.87 -16.01 1.57
N ALA A 71 -17.82 -16.58 2.77
CA ALA A 71 -18.92 -16.52 3.72
C ALA A 71 -18.51 -15.69 4.94
N VAL A 72 -19.34 -14.70 5.30
CA VAL A 72 -19.17 -13.91 6.51
C VAL A 72 -20.36 -14.12 7.44
N GLN A 73 -20.07 -14.34 8.72
CA GLN A 73 -21.08 -14.43 9.77
C GLN A 73 -21.09 -13.15 10.59
N PHE A 74 -22.27 -12.60 10.82
CA PHE A 74 -22.42 -11.45 11.71
C PHE A 74 -22.58 -11.93 13.15
N ASN A 75 -21.82 -11.32 14.06
CA ASN A 75 -21.96 -11.59 15.48
C ASN A 75 -23.38 -11.24 15.97
N ASN A 76 -23.92 -12.00 16.90
CA ASN A 76 -25.29 -11.87 17.43
C ASN A 76 -26.43 -12.10 16.41
N ARG A 77 -26.16 -12.72 15.27
CA ARG A 77 -27.18 -13.26 14.36
C ARG A 77 -27.19 -14.78 14.41
N THR A 78 -27.69 -15.32 15.52
CA THR A 78 -27.69 -16.77 15.82
C THR A 78 -29.04 -17.44 15.58
N ASP A 79 -30.03 -16.69 15.11
CA ASP A 79 -31.34 -17.22 14.78
C ASP A 79 -31.19 -18.33 13.71
N LEU A 80 -31.98 -19.39 13.86
CA LEU A 80 -31.95 -20.58 13.00
C LEU A 80 -30.57 -21.27 12.89
N GLY A 81 -29.71 -21.10 13.90
CA GLY A 81 -28.39 -21.73 13.97
C GLY A 81 -27.26 -20.86 13.44
N GLY A 82 -27.53 -19.65 12.94
CA GLY A 82 -26.50 -18.70 12.46
C GLY A 82 -26.81 -18.18 11.06
N GLU A 83 -26.84 -16.87 10.89
CA GLU A 83 -27.06 -16.20 9.61
C GLU A 83 -25.70 -15.91 8.92
N TRP A 84 -25.56 -16.37 7.69
CA TRP A 84 -24.36 -16.23 6.86
C TRP A 84 -24.66 -15.40 5.63
N LEU A 85 -23.86 -14.37 5.35
CA LEU A 85 -23.83 -13.72 4.05
C LEU A 85 -22.80 -14.46 3.18
N VAL A 86 -23.28 -15.08 2.11
CA VAL A 86 -22.49 -15.97 1.26
C VAL A 86 -22.34 -15.33 -0.11
N ALA A 87 -21.12 -14.91 -0.44
CA ALA A 87 -20.71 -14.46 -1.75
C ALA A 87 -20.16 -15.66 -2.54
N LYS A 88 -20.85 -16.01 -3.62
CA LYS A 88 -20.54 -17.10 -4.54
C LYS A 88 -19.94 -16.53 -5.83
N ASP A 89 -19.14 -17.34 -6.52
CA ASP A 89 -18.38 -16.93 -7.70
C ASP A 89 -17.43 -15.75 -7.41
N PHE A 90 -16.80 -15.76 -6.24
CA PHE A 90 -16.01 -14.62 -5.77
C PHE A 90 -14.59 -14.65 -6.33
N TYR A 91 -14.20 -13.60 -7.05
CA TYR A 91 -12.83 -13.36 -7.50
C TYR A 91 -12.42 -11.95 -7.14
N GLY A 92 -11.21 -11.76 -6.62
CA GLY A 92 -10.75 -10.44 -6.21
C GLY A 92 -9.26 -10.25 -6.50
N LEU A 93 -8.92 -9.10 -7.06
CA LEU A 93 -7.56 -8.62 -7.18
C LEU A 93 -7.49 -7.24 -6.54
N MET A 94 -6.48 -6.99 -5.74
CA MET A 94 -6.18 -5.67 -5.21
C MET A 94 -4.66 -5.53 -5.21
N ARG A 95 -4.14 -4.45 -5.79
CA ARG A 95 -2.70 -4.16 -5.78
C ARG A 95 -2.42 -2.69 -5.51
N PHE A 96 -1.32 -2.44 -4.83
CA PHE A 96 -0.75 -1.11 -4.60
C PHE A 96 0.76 -1.25 -4.79
N ASN A 97 1.30 -0.80 -5.93
CA ASN A 97 2.56 -1.35 -6.45
C ASN A 97 3.82 -0.48 -6.29
N ASP A 98 3.75 0.63 -5.55
CA ASP A 98 4.74 0.93 -4.50
C ASP A 98 4.44 2.28 -3.86
N LEU A 99 3.77 2.24 -2.71
CA LEU A 99 3.54 3.41 -1.88
C LEU A 99 4.81 3.70 -1.07
N TRP A 100 5.37 4.90 -1.23
CA TRP A 100 6.61 5.31 -0.58
C TRP A 100 6.33 6.13 0.68
N LEU A 101 6.98 5.71 1.77
CA LEU A 101 7.05 6.43 3.04
C LEU A 101 8.45 7.02 3.21
N ASP A 102 8.56 8.34 3.03
CA ASP A 102 9.83 9.06 2.99
C ASP A 102 9.86 10.26 3.92
N GLY A 103 11.07 10.70 4.28
CA GLY A 103 11.28 12.02 4.89
C GLY A 103 11.25 13.11 3.82
N ALA A 104 10.47 14.17 4.03
CA ALA A 104 10.45 15.34 3.15
C ALA A 104 10.23 16.63 3.92
N ASP A 105 10.69 17.75 3.38
CA ASP A 105 10.33 19.07 3.92
C ASP A 105 9.06 19.61 3.27
N THR A 106 8.29 20.40 4.03
CA THR A 106 7.18 21.14 3.46
C THR A 106 7.65 22.28 2.53
N PRO A 107 6.81 22.71 1.56
CA PRO A 107 7.21 23.71 0.56
C PRO A 107 7.62 25.07 1.16
N ASN A 108 8.40 25.85 0.40
CA ASN A 108 8.84 27.22 0.72
C ASN A 108 7.70 28.28 0.61
N GLY A 109 6.45 27.87 0.75
CA GLY A 109 5.34 28.81 0.60
C GLY A 109 3.98 28.13 0.52
N ALA A 110 2.98 28.85 0.99
CA ALA A 110 1.59 28.45 0.89
C ALA A 110 1.11 28.42 -0.56
N SER A 111 0.40 27.35 -0.93
CA SER A 111 -0.37 27.33 -2.17
C SER A 111 -1.64 28.19 -2.02
N PRO A 112 -2.32 28.55 -3.13
CA PRO A 112 -3.62 29.22 -3.07
C PRO A 112 -4.71 28.45 -2.30
N TYR A 113 -4.50 27.15 -2.06
CA TYR A 113 -5.39 26.27 -1.33
C TYR A 113 -5.00 26.08 0.14
N SER A 114 -3.98 26.78 0.63
CA SER A 114 -3.52 26.64 2.02
C SER A 114 -4.63 27.07 3.00
N ASN A 115 -4.83 26.29 4.06
CA ASN A 115 -5.74 26.64 5.14
C ASN A 115 -4.98 26.68 6.48
N PRO A 116 -4.51 27.85 6.94
CA PRO A 116 -3.79 27.96 8.20
C PRO A 116 -4.66 27.68 9.43
N GLY A 117 -5.99 27.63 9.27
CA GLY A 117 -6.92 27.31 10.36
C GLY A 117 -6.75 25.90 10.92
N ILE A 118 -6.23 24.95 10.14
CA ILE A 118 -6.03 23.56 10.59
C ILE A 118 -4.94 23.43 11.65
N PHE A 119 -4.02 24.40 11.70
CA PHE A 119 -2.91 24.44 12.67
C PHE A 119 -3.21 25.38 13.83
N ARG A 120 -4.46 25.82 14.01
CA ARG A 120 -4.85 26.69 15.12
C ARG A 120 -5.68 25.93 16.14
N ASN A 121 -5.46 26.23 17.42
CA ASN A 121 -6.33 25.73 18.48
C ASN A 121 -7.67 26.49 18.50
N GLY A 122 -8.59 26.09 19.39
CA GLY A 122 -9.90 26.76 19.56
C GLY A 122 -9.82 28.21 20.05
N ALA A 123 -8.67 28.67 20.54
CA ALA A 123 -8.41 30.06 20.92
C ALA A 123 -7.79 30.89 19.76
N GLY A 124 -7.44 30.25 18.64
CA GLY A 124 -6.80 30.88 17.49
C GLY A 124 -5.27 30.89 17.53
N ASP A 125 -4.65 30.31 18.56
CA ASP A 125 -3.19 30.23 18.69
C ASP A 125 -2.63 29.21 17.70
N CYS A 126 -1.46 29.51 17.14
CA CYS A 126 -0.78 28.58 16.26
C CYS A 126 -0.14 27.42 17.04
N LEU A 127 -0.43 26.20 16.60
CA LEU A 127 0.10 24.96 17.19
C LEU A 127 1.51 24.63 16.69
N LEU A 128 1.95 25.22 15.57
CA LEU A 128 3.29 25.01 15.04
C LEU A 128 4.33 25.71 15.92
N THR A 129 5.28 24.94 16.45
CA THR A 129 6.42 25.45 17.22
C THR A 129 7.62 25.67 16.29
N GLY A 130 8.37 26.77 16.45
CA GLY A 130 9.49 27.13 15.56
C GLY A 130 9.13 28.11 14.42
N SER A 131 10.03 28.24 13.43
CA SER A 131 9.95 29.20 12.32
C SER A 131 8.59 29.13 11.57
N ASN A 132 7.96 30.29 11.34
CA ASN A 132 6.65 30.53 10.70
C ASN A 132 5.40 30.74 11.60
N GLN A 133 5.56 31.32 12.79
CA GLN A 133 4.40 31.81 13.56
C GLN A 133 3.61 32.92 12.85
N ALA A 134 4.26 33.71 11.99
CA ALA A 134 3.60 34.71 11.16
C ALA A 134 2.85 34.01 10.01
N GLY A 135 1.58 33.68 10.25
CA GLY A 135 0.68 33.06 9.27
C GLY A 135 0.17 31.68 9.66
N CYS A 136 0.84 30.98 10.58
CA CYS A 136 0.53 29.61 10.98
C CYS A 136 0.53 28.64 9.79
N ILE A 137 1.64 28.65 9.06
CA ILE A 137 1.86 27.88 7.84
C ILE A 137 3.12 27.03 8.05
N PRO A 138 3.08 25.71 7.78
CA PRO A 138 4.24 24.86 7.97
C PRO A 138 5.17 25.00 6.76
N ASN A 139 6.03 26.02 6.69
CA ASN A 139 7.08 26.08 5.67
C ASN A 139 8.40 25.51 6.21
N TYR A 140 9.12 24.72 5.42
CA TYR A 140 10.37 24.05 5.80
C TYR A 140 10.30 23.27 7.12
N VAL A 141 9.15 22.64 7.37
CA VAL A 141 8.99 21.75 8.51
C VAL A 141 9.25 20.33 8.02
N PRO A 142 10.11 19.55 8.71
CA PRO A 142 10.26 18.14 8.43
C PRO A 142 8.91 17.41 8.53
N ALA A 143 8.62 16.58 7.54
CA ALA A 143 7.39 15.83 7.43
C ALA A 143 7.67 14.39 6.97
N LEU A 144 6.77 13.49 7.35
CA LEU A 144 6.68 12.17 6.72
C LEU A 144 5.82 12.30 5.46
N MET A 145 6.33 11.92 4.30
CA MET A 145 5.64 11.95 3.02
C MET A 145 5.20 10.56 2.61
N MET A 146 3.93 10.44 2.25
CA MET A 146 3.33 9.28 1.61
C MET A 146 3.06 9.63 0.15
N HIS A 147 3.61 8.89 -0.81
CA HIS A 147 3.39 9.16 -2.23
C HIS A 147 3.59 7.92 -3.10
N PHE A 148 3.08 7.96 -4.33
CA PHE A 148 3.46 7.00 -5.36
C PHE A 148 4.56 7.59 -6.24
N PRO A 149 5.52 6.78 -6.72
CA PRO A 149 6.54 7.22 -7.64
C PRO A 149 5.93 7.43 -9.03
N GLY A 150 6.11 8.61 -9.61
CA GLY A 150 5.48 8.91 -10.89
C GLY A 150 5.63 10.38 -11.27
N THR A 151 5.00 10.74 -12.38
CA THR A 151 4.91 12.14 -12.80
C THR A 151 3.54 12.42 -13.39
N TYR A 152 2.97 13.59 -13.06
CA TYR A 152 1.67 14.04 -13.56
C TYR A 152 1.48 14.07 -15.09
N ALA A 153 2.56 13.91 -15.84
CA ALA A 153 2.54 13.89 -17.29
C ALA A 153 2.24 12.51 -17.89
N THR A 154 2.36 11.46 -17.09
CA THR A 154 2.23 10.06 -17.49
C THR A 154 1.23 9.38 -16.57
N PHE A 155 0.47 8.42 -17.11
CA PHE A 155 -0.51 7.68 -16.32
C PHE A 155 0.19 6.46 -15.74
N GLU A 156 0.26 6.39 -14.42
CA GLU A 156 0.80 5.27 -13.66
C GLU A 156 -0.32 4.46 -13.01
N GLU A 157 -0.22 3.13 -13.07
CA GLU A 157 -1.18 2.23 -12.40
C GLU A 157 -0.77 2.06 -10.92
N ASP A 158 -1.04 3.08 -10.12
CA ASP A 158 -0.66 3.11 -8.69
C ASP A 158 -1.50 2.15 -7.85
N ILE A 159 -2.80 2.11 -8.14
CA ILE A 159 -3.76 1.24 -7.47
C ILE A 159 -4.53 0.47 -8.52
N GLU A 160 -4.60 -0.85 -8.33
CA GLU A 160 -5.45 -1.73 -9.12
C GLU A 160 -6.47 -2.41 -8.23
N ILE A 161 -7.74 -2.37 -8.63
CA ILE A 161 -8.84 -2.99 -7.90
C ILE A 161 -9.74 -3.75 -8.87
N PHE A 162 -9.87 -5.06 -8.67
CA PHE A 162 -10.87 -5.89 -9.31
C PHE A 162 -11.65 -6.66 -8.26
N LEU A 163 -12.97 -6.67 -8.41
CA LEU A 163 -13.85 -7.47 -7.58
C LEU A 163 -14.98 -8.02 -8.43
N ASN A 164 -15.19 -9.33 -8.35
CA ASN A 164 -16.34 -9.99 -8.92
C ASN A 164 -17.04 -10.83 -7.85
N ILE A 165 -18.31 -10.54 -7.63
CA ILE A 165 -19.25 -11.35 -6.86
C ILE A 165 -20.40 -11.69 -7.80
N GLY A 166 -20.39 -12.90 -8.35
CA GLY A 166 -21.43 -13.32 -9.28
C GLY A 166 -22.80 -13.43 -8.60
N ARG A 167 -22.82 -13.88 -7.35
CA ARG A 167 -24.05 -14.19 -6.61
C ARG A 167 -23.88 -13.98 -5.12
N MET A 168 -24.88 -13.37 -4.48
CA MET A 168 -24.95 -13.21 -3.03
C MET A 168 -26.27 -13.76 -2.51
N SER A 169 -26.19 -14.55 -1.44
CA SER A 169 -27.33 -15.18 -0.76
C SER A 169 -27.14 -15.12 0.76
N VAL A 170 -28.25 -15.05 1.50
CA VAL A 170 -28.24 -15.29 2.95
C VAL A 170 -28.54 -16.76 3.18
N GLN A 171 -27.73 -17.42 4.00
CA GLN A 171 -27.92 -18.82 4.35
C GLN A 171 -27.95 -19.01 5.86
N TYR A 172 -28.58 -20.09 6.32
CA TYR A 172 -28.81 -20.36 7.74
C TYR A 172 -28.23 -21.72 8.14
N GLY A 173 -27.59 -21.80 9.31
CA GLY A 173 -27.18 -23.09 9.88
C GLY A 173 -26.02 -23.05 10.89
N ALA A 174 -26.05 -24.01 11.82
CA ALA A 174 -25.09 -24.17 12.92
C ALA A 174 -23.69 -24.64 12.50
N ASN A 175 -23.59 -25.33 11.36
CA ASN A 175 -22.32 -25.85 10.83
C ASN A 175 -21.78 -25.02 9.65
N GLY A 176 -22.33 -23.82 9.42
CA GLY A 176 -21.92 -22.94 8.32
C GLY A 176 -22.93 -22.83 7.19
N PHE A 177 -22.48 -22.19 6.11
CA PHE A 177 -23.16 -22.06 4.83
C PHE A 177 -23.47 -23.45 4.23
N LEU A 178 -24.62 -23.57 3.55
CA LEU A 178 -25.03 -24.76 2.81
C LEU A 178 -23.91 -25.22 1.87
N PRO A 179 -23.76 -26.54 1.64
CA PRO A 179 -22.74 -27.08 0.77
C PRO A 179 -22.79 -26.41 -0.60
N SER A 180 -21.67 -26.50 -1.31
CA SER A 180 -21.39 -25.96 -2.64
C SER A 180 -22.45 -26.25 -3.74
N SER A 181 -23.47 -27.05 -3.42
CA SER A 181 -24.67 -27.34 -4.20
C SER A 181 -25.86 -26.39 -3.99
N ASP A 182 -25.72 -25.30 -3.24
CA ASP A 182 -26.80 -24.31 -3.13
C ASP A 182 -26.88 -23.43 -4.39
N ASP A 183 -27.78 -23.81 -5.30
CA ASP A 183 -28.16 -23.10 -6.52
C ASP A 183 -29.33 -22.13 -6.32
N GLY A 184 -29.90 -22.07 -5.11
CA GLY A 184 -31.08 -21.29 -4.76
C GLY A 184 -30.79 -19.84 -4.35
N GLU A 185 -31.70 -18.95 -4.78
CA GLU A 185 -31.97 -17.59 -4.28
C GLU A 185 -30.74 -16.68 -4.04
N SER A 186 -30.20 -16.16 -5.15
CA SER A 186 -29.32 -14.98 -5.11
C SER A 186 -30.14 -13.71 -5.25
N PHE A 187 -29.87 -12.72 -4.42
CA PHE A 187 -30.57 -11.44 -4.45
C PHE A 187 -29.72 -10.30 -5.02
N LEU A 188 -28.39 -10.50 -5.12
CA LEU A 188 -27.46 -9.46 -5.55
C LEU A 188 -26.24 -10.06 -6.25
N SER A 189 -25.70 -9.30 -7.21
CA SER A 189 -24.36 -9.47 -7.76
C SER A 189 -23.63 -8.13 -7.69
N LEU A 190 -22.30 -8.16 -7.59
CA LEU A 190 -21.45 -6.97 -7.54
C LEU A 190 -20.24 -7.17 -8.42
N ARG A 191 -19.91 -6.17 -9.24
CA ARG A 191 -18.66 -6.15 -10.00
C ARG A 191 -18.03 -4.78 -9.96
N ILE A 192 -16.74 -4.74 -9.67
CA ILE A 192 -15.86 -3.57 -9.75
C ILE A 192 -14.76 -3.91 -10.75
N SER A 193 -14.79 -3.22 -11.88
CA SER A 193 -13.83 -3.37 -12.99
C SER A 193 -13.88 -2.12 -13.87
N ASP A 194 -12.85 -1.91 -14.68
CA ASP A 194 -12.89 -0.87 -15.73
C ASP A 194 -13.66 -1.35 -16.99
N LEU A 195 -14.04 -0.40 -17.83
CA LEU A 195 -14.57 -0.60 -19.18
C LEU A 195 -13.50 -0.45 -20.27
N ARG A 196 -12.33 0.12 -19.97
CA ARG A 196 -11.23 0.27 -20.95
C ARG A 196 -10.53 -1.06 -21.21
N THR A 197 -11.02 -1.78 -22.21
CA THR A 197 -10.45 -3.01 -22.76
C THR A 197 -9.28 -2.76 -23.72
N SER A 198 -8.41 -1.78 -23.46
CA SER A 198 -7.29 -1.45 -24.38
C SER A 198 -6.27 -2.60 -24.54
N SER A 199 -6.35 -3.65 -23.72
CA SER A 199 -5.39 -4.77 -23.68
C SER A 199 -5.97 -6.15 -24.04
N GLY A 200 -7.25 -6.26 -24.44
CA GLY A 200 -7.87 -7.56 -24.74
C GLY A 200 -8.04 -8.48 -23.52
N VAL A 201 -7.87 -7.94 -22.31
CA VAL A 201 -8.09 -8.64 -21.04
C VAL A 201 -9.60 -8.75 -20.78
N PRO A 202 -10.16 -9.96 -20.54
CA PRO A 202 -11.60 -10.15 -20.32
C PRO A 202 -12.15 -9.48 -19.06
N ASN A 203 -11.29 -9.24 -18.06
CA ASN A 203 -11.65 -8.72 -16.74
C ASN A 203 -10.67 -7.63 -16.27
N PRO A 204 -10.62 -6.44 -16.92
CA PRO A 204 -9.62 -5.43 -16.57
C PRO A 204 -9.89 -4.87 -15.15
N PRO A 205 -8.87 -4.79 -14.28
CA PRO A 205 -9.02 -4.10 -13.00
C PRO A 205 -9.33 -2.61 -13.21
N ALA A 206 -10.03 -2.02 -12.26
CA ALA A 206 -10.11 -0.57 -12.16
C ALA A 206 -8.75 -0.03 -11.71
N VAL A 207 -8.22 0.94 -12.45
CA VAL A 207 -6.91 1.53 -12.20
C VAL A 207 -7.06 2.97 -11.70
N ILE A 208 -6.21 3.35 -10.75
CA ILE A 208 -6.14 4.71 -10.21
C ILE A 208 -4.69 5.17 -10.29
N ASP A 209 -4.54 6.41 -10.72
CA ASP A 209 -3.28 7.16 -10.78
C ASP A 209 -3.35 8.28 -9.74
N ILE A 210 -2.37 8.33 -8.84
CA ILE A 210 -2.26 9.26 -7.73
C ILE A 210 -0.96 10.07 -7.87
N ASP A 211 -1.13 11.26 -8.43
CA ASP A 211 -0.08 12.26 -8.44
C ASP A 211 0.08 13.00 -7.11
N GLY A 212 1.35 13.21 -6.76
CA GLY A 212 1.74 14.00 -5.59
C GLY A 212 1.82 13.16 -4.32
N GLY A 213 1.64 13.80 -3.17
CA GLY A 213 1.79 13.09 -1.91
C GLY A 213 1.21 13.82 -0.72
N ILE A 214 0.97 13.05 0.32
CA ILE A 214 0.45 13.51 1.60
C ILE A 214 1.63 13.69 2.54
N LYS A 215 1.75 14.87 3.15
CA LYS A 215 2.77 15.16 4.17
C LYS A 215 2.12 15.20 5.54
N LEU A 216 2.62 14.38 6.45
CA LEU A 216 2.23 14.33 7.85
C LEU A 216 3.29 15.05 8.67
N ILE A 217 2.83 16.03 9.45
CA ILE A 217 3.67 16.89 10.28
C ILE A 217 3.29 16.66 11.74
N GLY A 218 4.27 16.41 12.60
CA GLY A 218 4.08 16.40 14.05
C GLY A 218 4.34 17.80 14.63
N PHE A 219 3.46 18.27 15.52
CA PHE A 219 3.59 19.56 16.21
C PHE A 219 3.05 19.47 17.64
#